data_AF-A0A8H9XFQ2-F1
#
_entry.id   AF-A0A8H9XFQ2-F1
#
_cell.length_a   1.000
_cell.length_b   1.000
_cell.length_c   1.000
_cell.angle_alpha   90.00
_cell.angle_beta   90.00
_cell.angle_gamma   90.00
#
_symmetry.space_group_name_H-M   'P 1'
#
loop_
_entity.id
_entity.type
_entity.pdbx_description
1 polymer ?
#
loop_
_entity_poly.entity_id
_entity_poly.type
_entity_poly.pdbx_seq_one_letter_code
_entity_poly.pdbx_strand_id
1 'polypeptide(L)'
;MSLLALIAAASLSGPIDCQSREAVLDATRPVLAAWNAQKWEEAKSGADAVIAACGKAEGTEAAYALGSDLAYRDGDFASALNLAQNVPRHGPSPLARLAGLTAVQSAIALGDAEAAEREKLAVSAAIVAALTFPDGPIRGRMLGGFAAGENMVIAVEGDYKNGPFVRHLTFIVVPREPLKPLRTLMLTTSPASAMMDLEGVYAFDEYACDRHVLLDIIQSDHQPTYDEMRARVEAHLTQPADGISASSAGSGGACPMGVFLAPGFGS
;
A
#
# COMPACT_ATOMS: atom_id res chain seq x y z
N MET A 1 -50.81 6.95 0.62
CA MET A 1 -50.41 5.77 -0.16
C MET A 1 -49.02 6.04 -0.72
N SER A 2 -47.99 5.56 -0.02
CA SER A 2 -46.59 5.78 -0.37
C SER A 2 -46.18 4.81 -1.47
N LEU A 3 -45.70 5.37 -2.58
CA LEU A 3 -45.13 4.64 -3.70
C LEU A 3 -43.73 4.17 -3.28
N LEU A 4 -43.57 2.86 -3.05
CA LEU A 4 -42.27 2.21 -2.88
C LEU A 4 -41.45 2.43 -4.17
N ALA A 5 -40.34 3.14 -4.05
CA ALA A 5 -39.29 3.14 -5.05
C ALA A 5 -38.52 1.81 -4.94
N LEU A 6 -38.84 0.88 -5.86
CA LEU A 6 -38.05 -0.32 -6.12
C LEU A 6 -36.72 0.15 -6.75
N ILE A 7 -35.66 0.26 -5.95
CA ILE A 7 -34.31 0.39 -6.49
C ILE A 7 -33.90 -1.00 -6.96
N ALA A 8 -33.76 -1.15 -8.27
CA ALA A 8 -33.23 -2.36 -8.87
C ALA A 8 -31.79 -2.58 -8.38
N ALA A 9 -31.63 -3.51 -7.43
CA ALA A 9 -30.38 -4.21 -7.25
C ALA A 9 -30.13 -4.95 -8.57
N ALA A 10 -29.09 -4.56 -9.31
CA ALA A 10 -28.57 -5.36 -10.41
C ALA A 10 -28.02 -6.64 -9.77
N SER A 11 -28.90 -7.63 -9.62
CA SER A 11 -28.56 -8.94 -9.12
C SER A 11 -27.66 -9.61 -10.16
N LEU A 12 -26.45 -10.00 -9.71
CA LEU A 12 -25.62 -11.02 -10.34
C LEU A 12 -26.44 -12.33 -10.41
N SER A 13 -27.38 -12.42 -11.35
CA SER A 13 -28.42 -13.47 -11.40
C SER A 13 -28.19 -14.48 -12.53
N GLY A 14 -27.05 -14.38 -13.23
CA GLY A 14 -26.56 -15.42 -14.14
C GLY A 14 -25.45 -16.26 -13.47
N PRO A 15 -25.27 -17.53 -13.88
CA PRO A 15 -24.10 -18.31 -13.46
C PRO A 15 -22.83 -17.58 -13.89
N ILE A 16 -21.88 -17.46 -12.96
CA ILE A 16 -20.57 -16.86 -13.24
C ILE A 16 -19.80 -17.81 -14.16
N ASP A 17 -19.39 -17.32 -15.33
CA ASP A 17 -18.56 -18.06 -16.27
C ASP A 17 -17.08 -17.90 -15.90
N CYS A 18 -16.41 -19.03 -15.71
CA CYS A 18 -14.99 -19.11 -15.34
C CYS A 18 -14.14 -19.76 -16.45
N GLN A 19 -14.68 -19.94 -17.67
CA GLN A 19 -13.99 -20.62 -18.77
C GLN A 19 -12.90 -19.76 -19.42
N SER A 20 -12.91 -18.45 -19.22
CA SER A 20 -11.88 -17.55 -19.74
C SER A 20 -11.57 -16.43 -18.75
N ARG A 21 -10.35 -15.90 -18.82
CA ARG A 21 -9.94 -14.73 -18.04
C ARG A 21 -10.88 -13.54 -18.23
N GLU A 22 -11.32 -13.27 -19.46
CA GLU A 22 -12.22 -12.15 -19.75
C GLU A 22 -13.57 -12.31 -19.05
N ALA A 23 -14.13 -13.53 -19.04
CA ALA A 23 -15.37 -13.82 -18.33
C ALA A 23 -15.24 -13.60 -16.81
N VAL A 24 -14.11 -14.00 -16.22
CA VAL A 24 -13.82 -13.75 -14.79
C VAL A 24 -13.66 -12.25 -14.50
N LEU A 25 -12.99 -11.50 -15.38
CA LEU A 25 -12.85 -10.06 -15.25
C LEU A 25 -14.20 -9.33 -15.35
N ASP A 26 -15.06 -9.76 -16.28
CA ASP A 26 -16.43 -9.24 -16.41
C ASP A 26 -17.26 -9.52 -15.15
N ALA A 27 -17.13 -10.71 -14.56
CA ALA A 27 -17.79 -11.05 -13.30
C ALA A 27 -17.25 -10.25 -12.10
N THR A 28 -15.97 -9.86 -12.14
CA THR A 28 -15.33 -9.09 -11.06
C THR A 28 -15.55 -7.58 -11.18
N ARG A 29 -15.87 -7.07 -12.38
CA ARG A 29 -16.09 -5.62 -12.63
C ARG A 29 -17.18 -5.00 -11.73
N PRO A 30 -18.35 -5.63 -11.50
CA PRO A 30 -19.35 -5.13 -10.55
C PRO A 30 -18.84 -5.07 -9.11
N VAL A 31 -17.99 -6.02 -8.69
CA VAL A 31 -17.38 -6.05 -7.36
C VAL A 31 -16.53 -4.81 -7.14
N LEU A 32 -15.66 -4.50 -8.10
CA LEU A 32 -14.82 -3.30 -8.05
C LEU A 32 -15.67 -2.01 -8.07
N ALA A 33 -16.73 -1.98 -8.87
CA ALA A 33 -17.64 -0.84 -8.92
C ALA A 33 -18.35 -0.61 -7.57
N ALA A 34 -18.85 -1.68 -6.94
CA ALA A 34 -19.47 -1.63 -5.62
C ALA A 34 -18.47 -1.18 -4.54
N TRP A 35 -17.24 -1.71 -4.57
CA TRP A 35 -16.16 -1.32 -3.64
C TRP A 35 -15.81 0.18 -3.79
N ASN A 36 -15.63 0.66 -5.02
CA ASN A 36 -15.36 2.09 -5.27
C ASN A 36 -16.53 2.99 -4.85
N ALA A 37 -17.77 2.49 -4.98
CA ALA A 37 -18.98 3.18 -4.53
C ALA A 37 -19.27 3.01 -3.03
N GLN A 38 -18.36 2.37 -2.27
CA GLN A 38 -18.49 2.11 -0.83
C GLN A 38 -19.73 1.27 -0.45
N LYS A 39 -20.21 0.44 -1.38
CA LYS A 39 -21.29 -0.51 -1.14
C LYS A 39 -20.70 -1.83 -0.65
N TRP A 40 -20.24 -1.83 0.60
CA TRP A 40 -19.40 -2.90 1.15
C TRP A 40 -20.04 -4.29 1.11
N GLU A 41 -21.31 -4.41 1.50
CA GLU A 41 -22.04 -5.70 1.46
C GLU A 41 -22.22 -6.25 0.04
N GLU A 42 -22.48 -5.36 -0.93
CA GLU A 42 -22.63 -5.73 -2.34
C GLU A 42 -21.28 -6.19 -2.91
N ALA A 43 -20.21 -5.45 -2.60
CA ALA A 43 -18.85 -5.82 -2.98
C ALA A 43 -18.44 -7.15 -2.34
N LYS A 44 -18.74 -7.35 -1.05
CA LYS A 44 -18.41 -8.57 -0.32
C LYS A 44 -19.12 -9.78 -0.93
N SER A 45 -20.44 -9.69 -1.07
CA SER A 45 -21.26 -10.77 -1.65
C SER A 45 -20.82 -11.11 -3.07
N GLY A 46 -20.47 -10.09 -3.88
CA GLY A 46 -19.97 -10.28 -5.23
C GLY A 46 -18.58 -10.94 -5.26
N ALA A 47 -17.65 -10.52 -4.40
CA ALA A 47 -16.32 -11.13 -4.29
C ALA A 47 -16.44 -12.60 -3.87
N ASP A 48 -17.25 -12.89 -2.85
CA ASP A 48 -17.50 -14.25 -2.37
C ASP A 48 -18.10 -15.14 -3.47
N ALA A 49 -19.05 -14.60 -4.26
CA ALA A 49 -19.65 -15.33 -5.38
C ALA A 49 -18.63 -15.65 -6.49
N VAL A 50 -17.79 -14.69 -6.89
CA VAL A 50 -16.74 -14.90 -7.89
C VAL A 50 -15.72 -15.92 -7.41
N ILE A 51 -15.26 -15.81 -6.16
CA ILE A 51 -14.29 -16.75 -5.57
C ILE A 51 -14.89 -18.16 -5.46
N ALA A 52 -16.13 -18.29 -5.00
CA ALA A 52 -16.80 -19.57 -4.88
C ALA A 52 -16.99 -20.25 -6.26
N ALA A 53 -17.29 -19.48 -7.30
CA ALA A 53 -17.49 -20.00 -8.65
C ALA A 53 -16.17 -20.34 -9.36
N CYS A 54 -15.19 -19.43 -9.31
CA CYS A 54 -13.99 -19.50 -10.13
C CYS A 54 -12.72 -19.95 -9.40
N GLY A 55 -12.78 -20.12 -8.06
CA GLY A 55 -11.66 -20.61 -7.28
C GLY A 55 -10.41 -19.74 -7.46
N LYS A 56 -9.30 -20.34 -7.92
CA LYS A 56 -8.03 -19.65 -8.21
C LYS A 56 -7.76 -19.51 -9.73
N ALA A 57 -8.81 -19.44 -10.55
CA ALA A 57 -8.65 -19.20 -11.97
C ALA A 57 -7.98 -17.85 -12.23
N GLU A 58 -7.27 -17.72 -13.36
CA GLU A 58 -6.67 -16.44 -13.79
C GLU A 58 -7.76 -15.36 -13.91
N GLY A 59 -7.51 -14.17 -13.36
CA GLY A 59 -8.47 -13.06 -13.33
C GLY A 59 -9.22 -12.93 -11.99
N THR A 60 -9.13 -13.92 -11.09
CA THR A 60 -9.76 -13.85 -9.75
C THR A 60 -8.99 -12.99 -8.74
N GLU A 61 -7.79 -12.51 -9.08
CA GLU A 61 -6.90 -11.78 -8.16
C GLU A 61 -7.57 -10.53 -7.59
N ALA A 62 -8.41 -9.85 -8.38
CA ALA A 62 -9.15 -8.69 -7.93
C ALA A 62 -10.22 -9.06 -6.88
N ALA A 63 -10.93 -10.17 -7.08
CA ALA A 63 -11.91 -10.65 -6.11
C ALA A 63 -11.23 -11.02 -4.78
N TYR A 64 -10.08 -11.72 -4.82
CA TYR A 64 -9.32 -12.02 -3.60
C TYR A 64 -8.76 -10.77 -2.91
N ALA A 65 -8.18 -9.83 -3.66
CA ALA A 65 -7.64 -8.61 -3.08
C ALA A 65 -8.73 -7.77 -2.41
N LEU A 66 -9.86 -7.54 -3.09
CA LEU A 66 -10.99 -6.78 -2.55
C LEU A 66 -11.68 -7.54 -1.40
N GLY A 67 -11.89 -8.85 -1.53
CA GLY A 67 -12.43 -9.69 -0.46
C GLY A 67 -11.56 -9.67 0.79
N SER A 68 -10.23 -9.67 0.64
CA SER A 68 -9.30 -9.55 1.77
C SER A 68 -9.43 -8.21 2.50
N ASP A 69 -9.53 -7.10 1.77
CA ASP A 69 -9.73 -5.77 2.34
C ASP A 69 -11.07 -5.68 3.08
N LEU A 70 -12.15 -6.20 2.49
CA LEU A 70 -13.47 -6.22 3.11
C LEU A 70 -13.47 -7.06 4.40
N ALA A 71 -12.89 -8.26 4.39
CA ALA A 71 -12.76 -9.08 5.59
C ALA A 71 -11.94 -8.39 6.69
N TYR A 72 -10.87 -7.67 6.33
CA TYR A 72 -10.08 -6.89 7.28
C TYR A 72 -10.91 -5.77 7.92
N ARG A 73 -11.73 -5.06 7.12
CA ARG A 73 -12.62 -3.99 7.62
C ARG A 73 -13.68 -4.52 8.59
N ASP A 74 -14.14 -5.75 8.37
CA ASP A 74 -15.09 -6.43 9.26
C ASP A 74 -14.42 -7.01 10.53
N GLY A 75 -13.09 -6.92 10.64
CA GLY A 75 -12.31 -7.48 11.76
C GLY A 75 -12.06 -8.99 11.65
N ASP A 76 -12.43 -9.63 10.54
CA ASP A 76 -12.11 -11.03 10.26
C ASP A 76 -10.71 -11.15 9.66
N PHE A 77 -9.71 -10.92 10.52
CA PHE A 77 -8.29 -10.92 10.14
C PHE A 77 -7.82 -12.29 9.62
N ALA A 78 -8.43 -13.39 10.09
CA ALA A 78 -8.08 -14.73 9.63
C ALA A 78 -8.50 -14.94 8.18
N SER A 79 -9.73 -14.59 7.83
CA SER A 79 -10.19 -14.63 6.44
C SER A 79 -9.44 -13.63 5.56
N ALA A 80 -9.18 -12.42 6.06
CA ALA A 80 -8.42 -11.40 5.34
C ALA A 80 -7.02 -11.91 4.94
N LEU A 81 -6.28 -12.49 5.90
CA LEU A 81 -4.96 -13.07 5.66
C LEU A 81 -5.03 -14.22 4.65
N ASN A 82 -5.96 -15.15 4.82
CA ASN A 82 -6.12 -16.31 3.94
C ASN A 82 -6.46 -15.88 2.49
N LEU A 83 -7.37 -14.92 2.31
CA LEU A 83 -7.73 -14.40 1.00
C LEU A 83 -6.55 -13.69 0.33
N ALA A 84 -5.86 -12.82 1.07
CA ALA A 84 -4.74 -12.04 0.54
C ALA A 84 -3.57 -12.90 0.03
N GLN A 85 -3.36 -14.09 0.61
CA GLN A 85 -2.32 -15.03 0.18
C GLN A 85 -2.57 -15.63 -1.21
N ASN A 86 -3.78 -15.51 -1.76
CA ASN A 86 -4.12 -15.96 -3.11
C ASN A 86 -3.82 -14.93 -4.20
N VAL A 87 -3.34 -13.74 -3.83
CA VAL A 87 -2.98 -12.69 -4.78
C VAL A 87 -1.47 -12.73 -5.03
N PRO A 88 -1.01 -13.06 -6.25
CA PRO A 88 0.41 -13.05 -6.58
C PRO A 88 1.02 -11.66 -6.39
N ARG A 89 2.20 -11.59 -5.80
CA ARG A 89 2.92 -10.34 -5.50
C ARG A 89 3.97 -9.99 -6.56
N HIS A 90 3.64 -10.24 -7.82
CA HIS A 90 4.56 -9.99 -8.93
C HIS A 90 4.40 -8.57 -9.47
N GLY A 91 5.53 -7.87 -9.59
CA GLY A 91 5.62 -6.57 -10.28
C GLY A 91 4.76 -5.45 -9.67
N PRO A 92 4.75 -4.27 -10.32
CA PRO A 92 3.84 -3.19 -9.96
C PRO A 92 2.37 -3.60 -10.19
N SER A 93 1.61 -3.84 -9.12
CA SER A 93 0.18 -4.18 -9.22
C SER A 93 -0.64 -3.58 -8.06
N PRO A 94 -1.70 -2.78 -8.35
CA PRO A 94 -2.60 -2.24 -7.33
C PRO A 94 -3.21 -3.31 -6.43
N LEU A 95 -3.51 -4.48 -6.99
CA LEU A 95 -4.13 -5.60 -6.28
C LEU A 95 -3.12 -6.30 -5.37
N ALA A 96 -1.90 -6.52 -5.87
CA ALA A 96 -0.80 -7.03 -5.06
C ALA A 96 -0.49 -6.09 -3.89
N ARG A 97 -0.63 -4.76 -4.10
CA ARG A 97 -0.47 -3.75 -3.05
C ARG A 97 -1.44 -3.98 -1.92
N LEU A 98 -2.72 -4.01 -2.30
CA LEU A 98 -3.85 -4.07 -1.40
C LEU A 98 -3.74 -5.36 -0.58
N ALA A 99 -3.66 -6.49 -1.26
CA ALA A 99 -3.54 -7.80 -0.61
C ALA A 99 -2.29 -7.92 0.26
N GLY A 100 -1.12 -7.47 -0.23
CA GLY A 100 0.12 -7.54 0.54
C GLY A 100 0.06 -6.77 1.87
N LEU A 101 -0.42 -5.53 1.84
CA LEU A 101 -0.57 -4.71 3.04
C LEU A 101 -1.63 -5.28 3.99
N THR A 102 -2.77 -5.72 3.46
CA THR A 102 -3.81 -6.40 4.22
C THR A 102 -3.27 -7.65 4.92
N ALA A 103 -2.45 -8.45 4.24
CA ALA A 103 -1.85 -9.65 4.81
C ALA A 103 -0.92 -9.33 5.99
N VAL A 104 -0.04 -8.32 5.85
CA VAL A 104 0.84 -7.88 6.95
C VAL A 104 0.02 -7.42 8.15
N GLN A 105 -0.98 -6.56 7.94
CA GLN A 105 -1.79 -6.03 9.04
C GLN A 105 -2.62 -7.11 9.73
N SER A 106 -3.20 -8.02 8.94
CA SER A 106 -4.00 -9.13 9.46
C SER A 106 -3.16 -10.08 10.31
N ALA A 107 -1.95 -10.43 9.84
CA ALA A 107 -1.02 -11.26 10.60
C ALA A 107 -0.61 -10.59 11.93
N ILE A 108 -0.33 -9.29 11.91
CA ILE A 108 -0.03 -8.50 13.12
C ILE A 108 -1.23 -8.51 14.07
N ALA A 109 -2.45 -8.26 13.57
CA ALA A 109 -3.67 -8.22 14.38
C ALA A 109 -4.01 -9.59 15.03
N LEU A 110 -3.65 -10.69 14.36
CA LEU A 110 -3.77 -12.04 14.89
C LEU A 110 -2.66 -12.41 15.88
N GLY A 111 -1.60 -11.61 15.99
CA GLY A 111 -0.40 -11.97 16.76
C GLY A 111 0.43 -13.08 16.12
N ASP A 112 0.22 -13.39 14.84
CA ASP A 112 0.97 -14.40 14.09
C ASP A 112 2.31 -13.81 13.62
N ALA A 113 3.33 -13.96 14.46
CA ALA A 113 4.66 -13.43 14.23
C ALA A 113 5.32 -14.01 12.96
N GLU A 114 5.16 -15.31 12.71
CA GLU A 114 5.78 -15.99 11.56
C GLU A 114 5.15 -15.50 10.25
N ALA A 115 3.81 -15.42 10.21
CA ALA A 115 3.13 -14.85 9.06
C ALA A 115 3.52 -13.39 8.87
N ALA A 116 3.51 -12.57 9.92
CA ALA A 116 3.86 -11.15 9.83
C ALA A 116 5.27 -10.95 9.25
N GLU A 117 6.27 -11.71 9.70
CA GLU A 117 7.63 -11.63 9.16
C GLU A 117 7.68 -11.99 7.66
N ARG A 118 7.07 -13.13 7.29
CA ARG A 118 7.01 -13.59 5.89
C ARG A 118 6.32 -12.56 4.99
N GLU A 119 5.19 -12.02 5.41
CA GLU A 119 4.43 -11.05 4.63
C GLU A 119 5.20 -9.72 4.51
N LYS A 120 5.86 -9.25 5.57
CA LYS A 120 6.69 -8.03 5.54
C LYS A 120 7.82 -8.14 4.53
N LEU A 121 8.53 -9.28 4.51
CA LEU A 121 9.61 -9.53 3.56
C LEU A 121 9.08 -9.53 2.11
N ALA A 122 7.99 -10.25 1.85
CA ALA A 122 7.40 -10.31 0.52
C ALA A 122 6.92 -8.94 0.02
N VAL A 123 6.25 -8.16 0.87
CA VAL A 123 5.78 -6.80 0.52
C VAL A 123 6.96 -5.86 0.29
N SER A 124 7.98 -5.88 1.16
CA SER A 124 9.16 -5.03 0.99
C SER A 124 9.91 -5.31 -0.33
N ALA A 125 10.07 -6.58 -0.69
CA ALA A 125 10.69 -6.98 -1.95
C ALA A 125 9.85 -6.52 -3.17
N ALA A 126 8.52 -6.62 -3.06
CA ALA A 126 7.63 -6.18 -4.13
C ALA A 126 7.68 -4.66 -4.32
N ILE A 127 7.69 -3.88 -3.23
CA ILE A 127 7.86 -2.42 -3.28
C ILE A 127 9.16 -2.07 -4.01
N VAL A 128 10.29 -2.67 -3.63
CA VAL A 128 11.57 -2.45 -4.32
C VAL A 128 11.43 -2.75 -5.81
N ALA A 129 10.89 -3.92 -6.16
CA ALA A 129 10.75 -4.34 -7.56
C ALA A 129 9.95 -3.36 -8.41
N ALA A 130 8.89 -2.74 -7.87
CA ALA A 130 8.12 -1.76 -8.61
C ALA A 130 8.79 -0.39 -8.69
N LEU A 131 9.47 0.05 -7.63
CA LEU A 131 10.22 1.31 -7.67
C LEU A 131 11.36 1.23 -8.69
N THR A 132 12.01 0.07 -8.82
CA THR A 132 13.16 -0.14 -9.69
C THR A 132 12.83 -0.82 -11.01
N PHE A 133 11.56 -1.00 -11.37
CA PHE A 133 11.19 -1.68 -12.61
C PHE A 133 11.71 -0.89 -13.82
N PRO A 134 12.54 -1.48 -14.71
CA PRO A 134 13.21 -0.73 -15.77
C PRO A 134 12.26 -0.01 -16.73
N ASP A 135 11.15 -0.69 -17.08
CA ASP A 135 10.12 -0.14 -17.97
C ASP A 135 9.00 0.56 -17.19
N GLY A 136 9.14 0.69 -15.88
CA GLY A 136 8.17 1.31 -15.00
C GLY A 136 8.15 2.84 -15.13
N PRO A 137 7.16 3.50 -14.53
CA PRO A 137 7.08 4.96 -14.51
C PRO A 137 8.12 5.62 -13.59
N ILE A 138 8.67 4.88 -12.61
CA ILE A 138 9.59 5.41 -11.60
C ILE A 138 11.06 5.20 -11.99
N ARG A 139 11.44 3.98 -12.39
CA ARG A 139 12.81 3.62 -12.83
C ARG A 139 13.89 4.00 -11.81
N GLY A 140 13.56 3.85 -10.53
CA GLY A 140 14.47 4.15 -9.43
C GLY A 140 15.69 3.23 -9.41
N ARG A 141 16.73 3.68 -8.74
CA ARG A 141 17.98 2.96 -8.52
C ARG A 141 18.06 2.50 -7.07
N MET A 142 18.19 1.20 -6.86
CA MET A 142 18.47 0.66 -5.52
C MET A 142 19.87 1.10 -5.07
N LEU A 143 19.95 1.73 -3.91
CA LEU A 143 21.21 2.18 -3.31
C LEU A 143 21.82 1.13 -2.35
N GLY A 144 21.02 0.15 -1.93
CA GLY A 144 21.40 -0.93 -1.04
C GLY A 144 20.54 -0.98 0.21
N GLY A 145 21.01 -1.68 1.24
CA GLY A 145 20.35 -1.72 2.54
C GLY A 145 21.33 -1.59 3.70
N PHE A 146 20.84 -1.05 4.82
CA PHE A 146 21.60 -0.88 6.05
C PHE A 146 20.76 -1.17 7.30
N ALA A 147 21.41 -1.62 8.38
CA ALA A 147 20.76 -1.80 9.66
C ALA A 147 20.67 -0.47 10.41
N ALA A 148 19.52 -0.20 11.02
CA ALA A 148 19.28 0.99 11.85
C ALA A 148 18.49 0.58 13.11
N GLY A 149 19.22 0.33 14.20
CA GLY A 149 18.66 -0.29 15.41
C GLY A 149 18.06 -1.66 15.09
N GLU A 150 16.82 -1.89 15.54
CA GLU A 150 16.05 -3.13 15.31
C GLU A 150 15.37 -3.18 13.93
N ASN A 151 15.87 -2.43 12.95
CA ASN A 151 15.27 -2.35 11.61
C ASN A 151 16.28 -2.68 10.52
N MET A 152 15.78 -3.30 9.45
CA MET A 152 16.45 -3.36 8.16
C MET A 152 15.87 -2.23 7.29
N VAL A 153 16.72 -1.38 6.72
CA VAL A 153 16.30 -0.31 5.81
C VAL A 153 16.80 -0.62 4.40
N ILE A 154 15.92 -0.50 3.40
CA ILE A 154 16.27 -0.60 1.98
C ILE A 154 16.09 0.77 1.36
N ALA A 155 17.11 1.29 0.66
CA ALA A 155 17.10 2.62 0.07
C ALA A 155 16.98 2.56 -1.46
N VAL A 156 16.09 3.38 -2.00
CA VAL A 156 15.89 3.58 -3.44
C VAL A 156 15.91 5.08 -3.74
N GLU A 157 16.67 5.44 -4.76
CA GLU A 157 16.73 6.80 -5.32
C GLU A 157 15.94 6.88 -6.61
N GLY A 158 15.23 7.97 -6.82
CA GLY A 158 14.57 8.26 -8.08
C GLY A 158 13.52 9.34 -7.91
N ASP A 159 13.43 10.20 -8.92
CA ASP A 159 12.47 11.29 -8.96
C ASP A 159 11.14 10.80 -9.53
N TYR A 160 10.10 10.83 -8.73
CA TYR A 160 8.76 10.47 -9.20
C TYR A 160 7.66 11.30 -8.55
N LYS A 161 6.62 11.60 -9.34
CA LYS A 161 5.43 12.30 -8.88
C LYS A 161 4.52 11.35 -8.12
N ASN A 162 4.06 11.79 -6.96
CA ASN A 162 3.05 11.11 -6.16
C ASN A 162 2.08 12.15 -5.59
N GLY A 163 0.95 12.35 -6.27
CA GLY A 163 0.04 13.46 -6.02
C GLY A 163 0.74 14.81 -6.24
N PRO A 164 0.63 15.78 -5.31
CA PRO A 164 1.28 17.08 -5.41
C PRO A 164 2.74 17.09 -4.95
N PHE A 165 3.38 15.92 -4.79
CA PHE A 165 4.75 15.80 -4.28
C PHE A 165 5.65 15.11 -5.30
N VAL A 166 6.93 15.50 -5.31
CA VAL A 166 8.01 14.76 -5.96
C VAL A 166 8.79 14.05 -4.86
N ARG A 167 8.96 12.75 -5.00
CA ARG A 167 9.80 11.93 -4.11
C ARG A 167 11.17 11.79 -4.76
N HIS A 168 12.22 11.85 -3.95
CA HIS A 168 13.61 11.78 -4.42
C HIS A 168 14.35 10.56 -3.86
N LEU A 169 14.17 10.31 -2.56
CA LEU A 169 14.72 9.17 -1.84
C LEU A 169 13.61 8.46 -1.06
N THR A 170 13.54 7.14 -1.18
CA THR A 170 12.59 6.28 -0.48
C THR A 170 13.36 5.26 0.35
N PHE A 171 13.09 5.22 1.65
CA PHE A 171 13.67 4.27 2.59
C PHE A 171 12.57 3.36 3.10
N ILE A 172 12.59 2.09 2.70
CA ILE A 172 11.66 1.06 3.16
C ILE A 172 12.20 0.49 4.46
N VAL A 173 11.47 0.71 5.55
CA VAL A 173 11.84 0.26 6.89
C VAL A 173 11.11 -1.05 7.18
N VAL A 174 11.88 -2.12 7.32
CA VAL A 174 11.41 -3.46 7.69
C VAL A 174 11.82 -3.74 9.13
N PRO A 175 10.90 -3.63 10.12
CA PRO A 175 11.24 -3.93 11.51
C PRO A 175 11.55 -5.41 11.70
N ARG A 176 12.61 -5.71 12.46
CA ARG A 176 12.94 -7.07 12.87
C ARG A 176 11.98 -7.61 13.92
N GLU A 177 11.40 -6.74 14.74
CA GLU A 177 10.33 -7.12 15.66
C GLU A 177 9.10 -7.58 14.83
N PRO A 178 8.65 -8.84 14.97
CA PRO A 178 7.69 -9.43 14.03
C PRO A 178 6.37 -8.66 13.94
N LEU A 179 5.84 -8.21 15.08
CA LEU A 179 4.53 -7.55 15.16
C LEU A 179 4.57 -6.03 14.94
N LYS A 180 5.75 -5.46 14.66
CA LYS A 180 5.83 -4.05 14.24
C LYS A 180 5.53 -3.91 12.74
N PRO A 181 4.67 -2.95 12.34
CA PRO A 181 4.31 -2.74 10.94
C PRO A 181 5.48 -2.18 10.13
N LEU A 182 5.46 -2.44 8.82
CA LEU A 182 6.33 -1.74 7.85
C LEU A 182 6.19 -0.23 8.00
N ARG A 183 7.17 0.52 7.53
CA ARG A 183 7.11 1.98 7.39
C ARG A 183 7.94 2.41 6.17
N THR A 184 7.71 3.61 5.67
CA THR A 184 8.69 4.29 4.81
C THR A 184 9.06 5.63 5.35
N LEU A 185 10.31 6.01 5.10
CA LEU A 185 10.79 7.37 5.24
C LEU A 185 11.07 7.91 3.84
N MET A 186 10.69 9.15 3.56
CA MET A 186 10.80 9.73 2.23
C MET A 186 11.35 11.14 2.28
N LEU A 187 12.28 11.43 1.38
CA LEU A 187 12.67 12.79 1.05
C LEU A 187 11.79 13.31 -0.08
N THR A 188 11.16 14.44 0.13
CA THR A 188 10.17 15.01 -0.79
C THR A 188 10.38 16.48 -1.05
N THR A 189 9.91 16.91 -2.21
CA THR A 189 9.63 18.32 -2.50
C THR A 189 8.18 18.47 -2.96
N SER A 190 7.65 19.69 -2.91
CA SER A 190 6.41 20.03 -3.61
C SER A 190 6.72 20.90 -4.83
N PRO A 191 6.16 20.62 -6.01
CA PRO A 191 6.22 21.55 -7.14
C PRO A 191 5.63 22.92 -6.79
N ALA A 192 4.70 22.99 -5.82
CA ALA A 192 4.16 24.25 -5.34
C ALA A 192 5.21 25.06 -4.56
N SER A 193 6.17 24.42 -3.88
CA SER A 193 7.29 25.11 -3.23
C SER A 193 8.12 25.88 -4.25
N ALA A 194 8.42 25.26 -5.41
CA ALA A 194 9.12 25.94 -6.50
C ALA A 194 8.29 27.11 -7.08
N MET A 195 6.97 26.96 -7.18
CA MET A 195 6.09 28.07 -7.60
C MET A 195 6.01 29.22 -6.58
N MET A 196 6.33 28.97 -5.31
CA MET A 196 6.35 29.95 -4.23
C MET A 196 7.75 30.51 -3.94
N ASP A 197 8.74 30.26 -4.82
CA ASP A 197 10.14 30.64 -4.64
C ASP A 197 10.78 30.08 -3.35
N LEU A 198 10.26 28.92 -2.89
CA LEU A 198 10.80 28.12 -1.80
C LEU A 198 11.71 27.03 -2.36
N GLU A 199 12.58 27.39 -3.32
CA GLU A 199 13.61 26.48 -3.81
C GLU A 199 14.48 26.00 -2.65
N GLY A 200 14.92 24.74 -2.71
CA GLY A 200 15.75 24.16 -1.65
C GLY A 200 15.00 23.71 -0.39
N VAL A 201 13.66 23.69 -0.40
CA VAL A 201 12.86 23.17 0.72
C VAL A 201 12.48 21.71 0.48
N TYR A 202 13.00 20.83 1.33
CA TYR A 202 12.72 19.40 1.31
C TYR A 202 12.00 18.97 2.58
N ALA A 203 10.98 18.13 2.45
CA ALA A 203 10.29 17.50 3.57
C ALA A 203 10.82 16.08 3.77
N PHE A 204 11.08 15.72 5.03
CA PHE A 204 11.40 14.35 5.41
C PHE A 204 10.22 13.76 6.17
N ASP A 205 9.52 12.81 5.54
CA ASP A 205 8.25 12.27 6.03
C ASP A 205 8.37 10.79 6.41
N GLU A 206 7.68 10.37 7.47
CA GLU A 206 7.38 8.97 7.79
C GLU A 206 5.95 8.61 7.38
N TYR A 207 5.79 7.49 6.70
CA TYR A 207 4.49 6.89 6.40
C TYR A 207 4.40 5.49 7.00
N ALA A 208 3.33 5.24 7.73
CA ALA A 208 2.91 3.96 8.25
C ALA A 208 1.42 3.73 7.95
N CYS A 209 0.90 2.53 8.23
CA CYS A 209 -0.52 2.25 8.03
C CYS A 209 -1.44 3.08 8.95
N ASP A 210 -0.95 3.49 10.11
CA ASP A 210 -1.72 4.17 11.13
C ASP A 210 -1.45 5.68 11.18
N ARG A 211 -0.37 6.14 10.53
CA ARG A 211 0.08 7.54 10.60
C ARG A 211 0.88 7.99 9.38
N HIS A 212 0.82 9.29 9.14
CA HIS A 212 1.84 10.07 8.44
C HIS A 212 2.43 11.08 9.43
N VAL A 213 3.75 11.27 9.42
CA VAL A 213 4.44 12.24 10.29
C VAL A 213 5.48 12.98 9.47
N LEU A 214 5.42 14.31 9.44
CA LEU A 214 6.54 15.13 9.00
C LEU A 214 7.62 15.09 10.10
N LEU A 215 8.81 14.60 9.76
CA LEU A 215 9.93 14.47 10.69
C LEU A 215 10.80 15.72 10.70
N ASP A 216 11.06 16.30 9.52
CA ASP A 216 11.91 17.48 9.37
C ASP A 216 11.59 18.28 8.11
N ILE A 217 11.92 19.58 8.13
CA ILE A 217 11.97 20.44 6.95
C ILE A 217 13.42 20.86 6.76
N ILE A 218 14.03 20.39 5.67
CA ILE A 218 15.41 20.65 5.34
C ILE A 218 15.44 21.81 4.34
N GLN A 219 16.07 22.91 4.74
CA GLN A 219 16.39 24.02 3.84
C GLN A 219 17.85 23.88 3.41
N SER A 220 18.09 23.73 2.11
CA SER A 220 19.43 23.55 1.55
C SER A 220 19.50 24.11 0.13
N ASP A 221 20.67 24.59 -0.26
CA ASP A 221 20.99 25.02 -1.62
C ASP A 221 21.16 23.85 -2.61
N HIS A 222 21.18 22.61 -2.10
CA HIS A 222 21.21 21.40 -2.91
C HIS A 222 20.22 20.35 -2.39
N GLN A 223 19.94 19.34 -3.22
CA GLN A 223 19.20 18.17 -2.75
C GLN A 223 20.02 17.41 -1.71
N PRO A 224 19.45 17.07 -0.53
CA PRO A 224 20.09 16.18 0.42
C PRO A 224 20.51 14.86 -0.25
N THR A 225 21.77 14.52 -0.06
CA THR A 225 22.38 13.31 -0.59
C THR A 225 21.89 12.06 0.14
N TYR A 226 22.16 10.89 -0.44
CA TYR A 226 21.87 9.61 0.21
C TYR A 226 22.54 9.50 1.59
N ASP A 227 23.82 9.87 1.71
CA ASP A 227 24.55 9.70 2.98
C ASP A 227 24.01 10.63 4.08
N GLU A 228 23.65 11.87 3.73
CA GLU A 228 23.00 12.80 4.66
C GLU A 228 21.64 12.27 5.13
N MET A 229 20.83 11.75 4.20
CA MET A 229 19.52 11.20 4.54
C MET A 229 19.63 9.87 5.29
N ARG A 230 20.60 9.04 4.98
CA ARG A 230 20.89 7.80 5.72
C ARG A 230 21.19 8.11 7.17
N ALA A 231 22.06 9.08 7.46
CA ALA A 231 22.38 9.47 8.83
C ALA A 231 21.13 9.96 9.59
N ARG A 232 20.25 10.72 8.93
CA ARG A 232 18.96 11.15 9.49
C ARG A 232 18.01 9.99 9.77
N VAL A 233 17.94 9.01 8.86
CA VAL A 233 17.15 7.77 9.05
C VAL A 233 17.69 6.97 10.23
N GLU A 234 19.00 6.76 10.32
CA GLU A 234 19.63 6.03 11.42
C GLU A 234 19.37 6.72 12.77
N ALA A 235 19.50 8.05 12.83
CA ALA A 235 19.18 8.83 14.02
C ALA A 235 17.71 8.67 14.43
N HIS A 236 16.77 8.85 13.50
CA HIS A 236 15.33 8.73 13.77
C HIS A 236 14.92 7.34 14.28
N LEU A 237 15.48 6.28 13.68
CA LEU A 237 15.12 4.90 14.02
C LEU A 237 15.77 4.39 15.31
N THR A 238 16.85 5.03 15.77
CA THR A 238 17.56 4.63 17.01
C THR A 238 17.26 5.55 18.20
N GLN A 239 16.96 6.82 17.94
CA GLN A 239 16.64 7.85 18.93
C GLN A 239 15.48 8.68 18.37
N PRO A 240 14.23 8.20 18.51
CA PRO A 240 13.08 8.90 17.97
C PRO A 240 12.97 10.28 18.62
N ALA A 241 13.15 11.34 17.83
CA ALA A 241 12.83 12.69 18.27
C ALA A 241 11.30 12.89 18.23
N ASP A 242 10.77 13.73 19.10
CA ASP A 242 9.38 14.18 19.00
C ASP A 242 9.23 14.96 17.67
N GLY A 243 8.54 14.38 16.69
CA GLY A 243 8.45 14.91 15.33
C GLY A 243 7.80 16.30 15.25
N ILE A 244 8.16 17.08 14.22
CA ILE A 244 7.54 18.37 13.91
C ILE A 244 6.17 18.07 13.26
N SER A 245 5.14 17.89 14.08
CA SER A 245 3.90 17.24 13.68
C SER A 245 3.19 17.83 12.45
N ALA A 246 2.72 16.96 11.57
CA ALA A 246 1.37 16.96 11.02
C ALA A 246 0.96 15.48 10.90
N SER A 247 0.05 15.01 11.75
CA SER A 247 -0.51 13.65 11.63
C SER A 247 -1.93 13.73 11.10
N SER A 248 -2.16 13.22 9.90
CA SER A 248 -3.47 12.68 9.56
C SER A 248 -3.48 11.23 10.05
N ALA A 249 -4.29 10.96 11.08
CA ALA A 249 -4.64 9.57 11.39
C ALA A 249 -5.33 9.00 10.15
N GLY A 250 -4.82 7.88 9.63
CA GLY A 250 -5.52 7.13 8.58
C GLY A 250 -6.92 6.82 9.09
N SER A 251 -7.95 7.21 8.34
CA SER A 251 -9.35 7.17 8.77
C SER A 251 -9.84 5.73 8.92
N GLY A 252 -9.50 5.04 10.00
CA GLY A 252 -10.18 3.82 10.50
C GLY A 252 -10.43 2.68 9.51
N GLY A 253 -9.79 2.68 8.34
CA GLY A 253 -10.12 1.79 7.24
C GLY A 253 -9.09 1.91 6.13
N ALA A 254 -8.55 0.76 5.72
CA ALA A 254 -7.48 0.58 4.73
C ALA A 254 -6.22 1.43 4.98
N CYS A 255 -5.11 0.74 5.24
CA CYS A 255 -3.77 1.30 5.38
C CYS A 255 -3.42 2.36 4.30
N PRO A 256 -3.29 3.68 4.61
CA PRO A 256 -2.87 4.74 3.68
C PRO A 256 -1.50 4.52 3.00
N MET A 257 -0.74 3.50 3.42
CA MET A 257 0.55 3.14 2.84
C MET A 257 0.53 2.94 1.33
N GLY A 258 -0.58 2.48 0.75
CA GLY A 258 -0.60 2.06 -0.66
C GLY A 258 -0.09 3.14 -1.62
N VAL A 259 -0.61 4.37 -1.47
CA VAL A 259 -0.23 5.47 -2.37
C VAL A 259 1.20 5.96 -2.08
N PHE A 260 1.62 5.97 -0.82
CA PHE A 260 2.90 6.54 -0.42
C PHE A 260 4.08 5.59 -0.60
N LEU A 261 4.02 4.37 -0.07
CA LEU A 261 5.13 3.40 -0.14
C LEU A 261 5.42 2.90 -1.55
N ALA A 262 4.40 2.86 -2.41
CA ALA A 262 4.47 2.10 -3.64
C ALA A 262 3.63 2.78 -4.75
N PRO A 263 4.01 4.00 -5.20
CA PRO A 263 3.24 4.75 -6.19
C PRO A 263 3.27 4.11 -7.59
N GLY A 264 4.30 3.31 -7.88
CA GLY A 264 4.34 2.44 -9.06
C GLY A 264 3.53 1.16 -8.89
N PHE A 265 3.18 0.78 -7.66
CA PHE A 265 2.43 -0.43 -7.33
C PHE A 265 0.91 -0.20 -7.47
N GLY A 266 0.50 0.72 -8.35
CA GLY A 266 -0.84 1.29 -8.34
C GLY A 266 -1.18 2.30 -9.44
N SER A 267 -0.29 2.56 -10.41
CA SER A 267 -0.53 3.45 -11.55
C SER A 267 -0.68 2.69 -12.85
#